data_AF-A0A850LU50-F1
#
_entry.id   AF-A0A850LU50-F1
#
_cell.length_a   1.000
_cell.length_b   1.000
_cell.length_c   1.000
_cell.angle_alpha   90.00
_cell.angle_beta   90.00
_cell.angle_gamma   90.00
#
_symmetry.space_group_name_H-M   'P 1'
#
loop_
_entity.id
_entity.type
_entity.pdbx_description
1 polymer ?
#
loop_
_entity_poly.entity_id
_entity_poly.type
_entity_poly.pdbx_seq_one_letter_code
_entity_poly.pdbx_strand_id
1 'polypeptide(L)'
;MFDEEAAVEIAYQNDKVNEFEEKRPDCTVMITKMKPKETEAWIKKNPKAKVGSPPPKNLWKVELEDPGKDQLVVIISPETKKIVEIKTEAAEKLSDEE
;
A
#
# COMPACT_ATOMS: atom_id res chain seq x y z
N MET A 1 -14.27 -12.49 -4.79
CA MET A 1 -12.98 -12.69 -4.09
C MET A 1 -12.45 -11.30 -3.76
N PHE A 2 -11.39 -11.13 -2.99
CA PHE A 2 -10.69 -9.85 -2.97
C PHE A 2 -9.39 -10.04 -3.73
N ASP A 3 -9.20 -9.23 -4.75
CA ASP A 3 -8.19 -9.40 -5.81
C ASP A 3 -7.47 -8.05 -6.05
N GLU A 4 -6.48 -8.08 -6.93
CA GLU A 4 -5.60 -6.94 -7.20
C GLU A 4 -6.38 -5.72 -7.68
N GLU A 5 -7.33 -5.91 -8.61
CA GLU A 5 -8.17 -4.85 -9.15
C GLU A 5 -8.97 -4.17 -8.03
N ALA A 6 -9.60 -4.93 -7.15
CA ALA A 6 -10.33 -4.39 -6.00
C ALA A 6 -9.41 -3.59 -5.04
N ALA A 7 -8.14 -3.99 -4.89
CA ALA A 7 -7.17 -3.25 -4.08
C ALA A 7 -6.86 -1.88 -4.72
N VAL A 8 -6.62 -1.86 -6.04
CA VAL A 8 -6.37 -0.63 -6.80
C VAL A 8 -7.59 0.29 -6.71
N GLU A 9 -8.78 -0.22 -7.01
CA GLU A 9 -10.01 0.59 -6.95
C GLU A 9 -10.20 1.26 -5.58
N ILE A 10 -9.94 0.54 -4.49
CA ILE A 10 -10.03 1.10 -3.13
C ILE A 10 -8.92 2.13 -2.87
N ALA A 11 -7.71 1.93 -3.38
CA ALA A 11 -6.62 2.90 -3.24
C ALA A 11 -6.99 4.23 -3.93
N TYR A 12 -7.49 4.17 -5.17
CA TYR A 12 -7.86 5.34 -5.97
C TYR A 12 -9.13 6.06 -5.50
N GLN A 13 -9.90 5.46 -4.59
CA GLN A 13 -10.95 6.19 -3.86
C GLN A 13 -10.40 7.20 -2.84
N ASN A 14 -9.09 7.20 -2.57
CA ASN A 14 -8.47 8.14 -1.64
C ASN A 14 -7.86 9.35 -2.38
N ASP A 15 -8.19 10.55 -1.92
CA ASP A 15 -7.68 11.80 -2.50
C ASP A 15 -6.15 11.83 -2.55
N LYS A 16 -5.44 11.29 -1.56
CA LYS A 16 -3.96 11.30 -1.55
C LYS A 16 -3.34 10.50 -2.69
N VAL A 17 -4.00 9.43 -3.12
CA VAL A 17 -3.53 8.60 -4.23
C VAL A 17 -3.68 9.36 -5.53
N ASN A 18 -4.85 9.94 -5.77
CA ASN A 18 -5.11 10.79 -6.93
C ASN A 18 -4.18 12.01 -6.96
N GLU A 19 -4.02 12.72 -5.84
CA GLU A 19 -3.12 13.85 -5.75
C GLU A 19 -1.65 13.49 -6.01
N PHE A 20 -1.22 12.28 -5.61
CA PHE A 20 0.14 11.81 -5.85
C PHE A 20 0.35 11.52 -7.34
N GLU A 21 -0.57 10.80 -7.97
CA GLU A 21 -0.54 10.51 -9.41
C GLU A 21 -0.63 11.79 -10.25
N GLU A 22 -1.51 12.72 -9.92
CA GLU A 22 -1.65 13.99 -10.65
C GLU A 22 -0.36 14.83 -10.58
N LYS A 23 0.32 14.82 -9.42
CA LYS A 23 1.62 15.51 -9.26
C LYS A 23 2.75 14.75 -9.96
N ARG A 24 2.65 13.42 -10.06
CA ARG A 24 3.68 12.50 -10.55
C ARG A 24 3.08 11.60 -11.65
N PRO A 25 2.80 12.14 -12.85
CA PRO A 25 2.12 11.40 -13.91
C PRO A 25 2.92 10.20 -14.43
N ASP A 26 4.24 10.20 -14.21
CA ASP A 26 5.14 9.10 -14.55
C ASP A 26 5.31 8.08 -13.42
N CYS A 27 4.47 8.13 -12.36
CA CYS A 27 4.57 7.18 -11.27
C CYS A 27 4.17 5.76 -11.71
N THR A 28 4.89 4.76 -11.20
CA THR A 28 4.58 3.36 -11.45
C THR A 28 3.75 2.80 -10.31
N VAL A 29 2.61 2.19 -10.63
CA VAL A 29 1.76 1.51 -9.66
C VAL A 29 2.18 0.05 -9.54
N MET A 30 2.56 -0.35 -8.34
CA MET A 30 2.88 -1.73 -7.99
C MET A 30 1.88 -2.24 -6.96
N ILE A 31 1.30 -3.42 -7.22
CA ILE A 31 0.42 -4.07 -6.25
C ILE A 31 1.07 -5.35 -5.76
N THR A 32 1.24 -5.43 -4.44
CA THR A 32 1.88 -6.55 -3.77
C THR A 32 0.92 -7.15 -2.76
N LYS A 33 0.67 -8.45 -2.88
CA LYS A 33 0.01 -9.22 -1.82
C LYS A 33 1.03 -9.57 -0.74
N MET A 34 0.89 -8.97 0.44
CA MET A 34 1.80 -9.22 1.56
C MET A 34 1.75 -10.69 1.97
N LYS A 35 2.91 -11.30 2.26
CA LYS A 35 2.96 -12.67 2.78
C LYS A 35 2.33 -12.74 4.18
N PRO A 36 1.89 -13.93 4.62
CA PRO A 36 1.28 -14.07 5.95
C PRO A 36 2.18 -13.60 7.09
N LYS A 37 3.46 -13.98 7.07
CA LYS A 37 4.43 -13.56 8.11
C LYS A 37 4.61 -12.04 8.17
N GLU A 38 4.66 -11.39 7.01
CA GLU A 38 4.81 -9.93 6.93
C GLU A 38 3.54 -9.22 7.39
N THR A 39 2.37 -9.75 7.00
CA THR A 39 1.07 -9.26 7.45
C THR A 39 0.95 -9.34 8.97
N GLU A 40 1.28 -10.49 9.57
CA GLU A 40 1.28 -10.65 11.03
C GLU A 40 2.24 -9.66 11.71
N ALA A 41 3.44 -9.46 11.16
CA ALA A 41 4.39 -8.49 11.69
C ALA A 41 3.86 -7.07 11.59
N TRP A 42 3.21 -6.70 10.49
CA TRP A 42 2.60 -5.40 10.29
C TRP A 42 1.44 -5.16 11.28
N ILE A 43 0.53 -6.14 11.45
CA ILE A 43 -0.60 -6.04 12.39
C ILE A 43 -0.10 -5.88 13.82
N LYS A 44 0.95 -6.61 14.21
CA LYS A 44 1.58 -6.47 15.54
C LYS A 44 2.19 -5.08 15.75
N LYS A 45 2.80 -4.50 14.71
CA LYS A 45 3.34 -3.12 14.75
C LYS A 45 2.23 -2.06 14.72
N ASN A 46 1.08 -2.38 14.13
CA ASN A 46 -0.06 -1.48 13.97
C ASN A 46 -1.32 -2.00 14.68
N PRO A 47 -1.31 -2.14 16.02
CA PRO A 47 -2.44 -2.72 16.77
C PRO A 47 -3.72 -1.87 16.71
N LYS A 48 -3.61 -0.59 16.31
CA LYS A 48 -4.75 0.32 16.14
C LYS A 48 -5.41 0.22 14.75
N ALA A 49 -4.77 -0.45 13.80
CA ALA A 49 -5.29 -0.59 12.45
C ALA A 49 -6.53 -1.49 12.42
N LYS A 50 -7.59 -1.04 11.75
CA LYS A 50 -8.85 -1.78 11.63
C LYS A 50 -8.77 -2.81 10.51
N VAL A 51 -8.04 -3.90 10.77
CA VAL A 51 -7.80 -4.97 9.79
C VAL A 51 -8.91 -6.03 9.75
N GLY A 52 -9.80 -6.08 10.74
CA GLY A 52 -10.84 -7.11 10.87
C GLY A 52 -10.61 -8.01 12.09
N SER A 53 -11.63 -8.78 12.50
CA SER A 53 -11.53 -9.79 13.55
C SER A 53 -12.29 -11.05 13.11
N PRO A 54 -11.62 -12.20 12.91
CA PRO A 54 -10.18 -12.42 13.09
C PRO A 54 -9.32 -11.61 12.10
N PRO A 55 -8.02 -11.38 12.42
CA PRO A 55 -7.13 -10.66 11.52
C PRO A 55 -6.93 -11.40 10.18
N PRO A 56 -6.78 -10.67 9.05
CA PRO A 56 -6.57 -11.26 7.75
C PRO A 56 -5.25 -12.02 7.70
N LYS A 57 -5.22 -13.08 6.88
CA LYS A 57 -3.98 -13.80 6.57
C LYS A 57 -3.02 -12.98 5.70
N ASN A 58 -3.53 -12.09 4.85
CA ASN A 58 -2.72 -11.26 3.96
C ASN A 58 -3.35 -9.87 3.87
N LEU A 59 -2.52 -8.84 3.75
CA LEU A 59 -2.93 -7.49 3.37
C LEU A 59 -2.49 -7.21 1.92
N TRP A 60 -3.12 -6.22 1.30
CA TRP A 60 -2.72 -5.72 -0.01
C TRP A 60 -1.96 -4.42 0.17
N LYS A 61 -0.81 -4.32 -0.48
CA LYS A 61 0.05 -3.14 -0.50
C LYS A 61 0.01 -2.58 -1.93
N VAL A 62 -0.50 -1.36 -2.08
CA VAL A 62 -0.47 -0.61 -3.34
C VAL A 62 0.58 0.48 -3.18
N GLU A 63 1.55 0.50 -4.08
CA GLU A 63 2.71 1.37 -4.05
C GLU A 63 2.72 2.21 -5.31
N LEU A 64 2.72 3.54 -5.16
CA LEU A 64 2.92 4.46 -6.28
C LEU A 64 4.33 5.01 -6.15
N GLU A 65 5.22 4.59 -7.03
CA GLU A 65 6.63 4.99 -7.03
C GLU A 65 6.88 6.08 -8.06
N ASP A 66 7.37 7.24 -7.62
CA ASP A 66 7.81 8.33 -8.48
C ASP A 66 9.30 8.16 -8.83
N PRO A 67 9.71 8.36 -10.11
CA PRO A 67 11.12 8.33 -10.51
C PRO A 67 11.99 9.36 -9.78
N GLY A 68 11.38 10.41 -9.21
CA GLY A 68 12.00 11.43 -8.36
C GLY A 68 12.23 11.04 -6.90
N LYS A 69 12.08 9.76 -6.55
CA LYS A 69 12.45 9.12 -5.27
C LYS A 69 11.41 9.22 -4.16
N ASP A 70 10.15 9.52 -4.45
CA ASP A 70 9.07 9.44 -3.47
C ASP A 70 8.20 8.21 -3.76
N GLN A 71 7.69 7.56 -2.73
CA GLN A 71 6.78 6.42 -2.86
C GLN A 71 5.56 6.62 -1.96
N LEU A 72 4.36 6.51 -2.51
CA LEU A 72 3.14 6.43 -1.72
C LEU A 72 2.78 4.97 -1.47
N VAL A 73 2.75 4.57 -0.21
CA VAL A 73 2.39 3.21 0.22
C VAL A 73 0.99 3.25 0.84
N VAL A 74 0.11 2.42 0.28
CA VAL A 74 -1.28 2.25 0.71
C VAL A 74 -1.48 0.80 1.12
N ILE A 75 -1.87 0.56 2.38
CA ILE A 75 -2.16 -0.78 2.90
C ILE A 75 -3.67 -0.95 3.03
N ILE A 76 -4.18 -2.04 2.45
CA ILE A 76 -5.60 -2.34 2.37
C ILE A 76 -5.87 -3.69 3.01
N SER A 77 -6.88 -3.75 3.88
CA SER A 77 -7.36 -5.02 4.41
C SER A 77 -8.41 -5.63 3.48
N PRO A 78 -8.21 -6.86 3.00
CA PRO A 78 -9.21 -7.55 2.18
C PRO A 78 -10.47 -7.93 2.97
N GLU A 79 -10.35 -8.07 4.30
CA GLU A 79 -11.48 -8.44 5.17
C GLU A 79 -12.43 -7.26 5.39
N THR A 80 -11.88 -6.07 5.62
CA THR A 80 -12.69 -4.86 5.83
C THR A 80 -12.92 -4.06 4.56
N LYS A 81 -12.20 -4.38 3.47
CA LYS A 81 -12.21 -3.67 2.19
C LYS A 81 -11.95 -2.17 2.36
N LYS A 82 -11.01 -1.84 3.25
CA LYS A 82 -10.68 -0.46 3.62
C LYS A 82 -9.18 -0.28 3.66
N ILE A 83 -8.78 0.94 3.37
CA ILE A 83 -7.42 1.40 3.60
C ILE A 83 -7.20 1.46 5.12
N VAL A 84 -6.17 0.75 5.58
CA VAL A 84 -5.78 0.68 6.99
C VAL A 84 -4.56 1.55 7.29
N GLU A 85 -3.79 1.92 6.27
CA GLU A 85 -2.65 2.84 6.37
C GLU A 85 -2.37 3.49 5.01
N ILE A 86 -2.01 4.77 5.04
CA ILE A 86 -1.45 5.51 3.90
C ILE A 86 -0.25 6.28 4.43
N LYS A 87 0.90 6.09 3.80
CA LYS A 87 2.11 6.83 4.12
C LYS A 87 2.88 7.15 2.86
N THR A 88 3.52 8.30 2.85
CA THR A 88 4.52 8.65 1.84
C THR A 88 5.88 8.38 2.45
N GLU A 89 6.70 7.60 1.76
CA GLU A 89 8.07 7.27 2.12
C GLU A 89 8.98 7.80 1.01
N ALA A 90 10.22 8.15 1.35
CA ALA A 90 11.21 8.34 0.30
C ALA A 90 11.46 6.96 -0.32
N ALA A 91 11.25 6.81 -1.62
CA ALA A 91 11.75 5.65 -2.34
C ALA A 91 13.26 5.63 -2.11
N GLU A 92 13.73 4.62 -1.37
CA GLU A 92 15.14 4.40 -1.20
C GLU A 92 15.72 4.33 -2.60
N LYS A 93 16.50 5.35 -3.00
CA LYS A 93 17.46 5.16 -4.06
C LYS A 93 18.28 3.97 -3.57
N LEU A 94 18.09 2.82 -4.19
CA LEU A 94 19.20 1.92 -4.44
C LEU A 94 20.21 2.79 -5.17
N SER A 95 21.05 3.48 -4.40
CA SER A 95 22.31 3.98 -4.87
C SER A 95 23.07 2.71 -5.21
N ASP A 96 22.94 2.25 -6.45
CA ASP A 96 23.98 1.47 -7.12
C ASP A 96 25.23 2.35 -7.08
N GLU A 97 25.97 2.26 -5.97
CA GLU A 97 27.42 2.34 -6.01
C GLU A 97 27.90 1.03 -6.65
N GLU A 98 28.20 1.07 -7.94
CA GLU A 98 29.30 0.32 -8.56
C GLU A 98 29.78 1.01 -9.85
#